data_AF-J9WIW5-F1
#
_entry.id   AF-J9WIW5-F1
#
_cell.length_a   1.000
_cell.length_b   1.000
_cell.length_c   1.000
_cell.angle_alpha   90.00
_cell.angle_beta   90.00
_cell.angle_gamma   90.00
#
_symmetry.space_group_name_H-M   'P 1'
#
loop_
_entity.id
_entity.type
_entity.pdbx_description
1 polymer ?
#
loop_
_entity_poly.entity_id
_entity_poly.type
_entity_poly.pdbx_seq_one_letter_code
_entity_poly.pdbx_strand_id
1 'polypeptide(L)'
;MSADRYGPRTFSLVLVHIFVVELATWLLMPYSIVFVLPVVLVYMAIAAFLAWAWPSGAVGRLGRAMFIGSLSGPLSLILFGTAFAIAHAIGPL
;
A
#
# COMPACT_ATOMS: atom_id res chain seq x y z
N MET A 1 -13.29 -19.70 17.00
CA MET A 1 -11.93 -19.11 17.02
C MET A 1 -11.42 -18.96 15.59
N SER A 2 -10.91 -17.78 15.26
CA SER A 2 -10.64 -17.24 13.92
C SER A 2 -9.25 -17.60 13.38
N ALA A 3 -8.97 -18.88 13.13
CA ALA A 3 -7.63 -19.31 12.72
C ALA A 3 -7.23 -18.94 11.27
N ASP A 4 -8.18 -18.50 10.43
CA ASP A 4 -7.96 -18.44 8.97
C ASP A 4 -8.24 -17.06 8.36
N ARG A 5 -8.24 -15.99 9.16
CA ARG A 5 -8.51 -14.62 8.68
C ARG A 5 -7.28 -13.96 8.06
N TYR A 6 -6.08 -14.32 8.54
CA TYR A 6 -4.77 -13.91 8.04
C TYR A 6 -3.86 -15.14 8.02
N GLY A 7 -3.80 -15.84 6.88
CA GLY A 7 -2.99 -17.04 6.70
C GLY A 7 -1.74 -16.76 5.85
N PRO A 8 -0.86 -17.77 5.66
CA PRO A 8 0.38 -17.62 4.88
C PRO A 8 0.14 -17.07 3.47
N ARG A 9 -0.96 -17.47 2.82
CA ARG A 9 -1.33 -16.99 1.48
C ARG A 9 -1.64 -15.50 1.45
N THR A 10 -2.41 -14.99 2.41
CA THR A 10 -2.72 -13.56 2.49
C THR A 10 -1.48 -12.75 2.85
N PHE A 11 -0.58 -13.29 3.67
CA PHE A 11 0.71 -12.66 3.96
C PHE A 11 1.60 -12.52 2.71
N SER A 12 1.77 -13.59 1.93
CA SER A 12 2.52 -13.51 0.66
C SER A 12 1.91 -12.50 -0.31
N LEU A 13 0.58 -12.44 -0.36
CA LEU A 13 -0.13 -11.45 -1.19
C LEU A 13 0.16 -10.01 -0.74
N VAL A 14 0.16 -9.74 0.56
CA VAL A 14 0.55 -8.44 1.11
C VAL A 14 1.97 -8.08 0.68
N LEU A 15 2.94 -9.01 0.83
CA LEU A 15 4.34 -8.75 0.46
C LEU A 15 4.52 -8.44 -1.03
N VAL A 16 3.87 -9.20 -1.90
CA VAL A 16 3.91 -8.95 -3.36
C VAL A 16 3.29 -7.61 -3.68
N HIS A 17 2.16 -7.25 -3.06
CA HIS A 17 1.53 -5.94 -3.23
C HIS A 17 2.46 -4.81 -2.80
N ILE A 18 3.08 -4.93 -1.62
CA ILE A 18 4.05 -3.95 -1.13
C ILE A 18 5.19 -3.80 -2.13
N PHE A 19 5.77 -4.91 -2.58
CA PHE A 19 6.87 -4.88 -3.54
C PHE A 19 6.50 -4.16 -4.84
N VAL A 20 5.35 -4.48 -5.43
CA VAL A 20 4.91 -3.87 -6.69
C VAL A 20 4.63 -2.37 -6.51
N VAL A 21 3.93 -1.99 -5.44
CA VAL A 21 3.56 -0.60 -5.17
C VAL A 21 4.80 0.24 -4.88
N GLU A 22 5.72 -0.26 -4.04
CA GLU A 22 6.97 0.43 -3.72
C GLU A 22 7.86 0.53 -4.95
N LEU A 23 8.06 -0.57 -5.70
CA LEU A 23 8.88 -0.56 -6.91
C LEU A 23 8.36 0.49 -7.91
N ALA A 24 7.05 0.54 -8.16
CA ALA A 24 6.46 1.53 -9.04
C ALA A 24 6.62 2.97 -8.49
N THR A 25 6.38 3.15 -7.20
CA THR A 25 6.51 4.45 -6.51
C THR A 25 7.92 5.00 -6.66
N TRP A 26 8.94 4.18 -6.43
CA TRP A 26 10.33 4.60 -6.46
C TRP A 26 10.91 4.69 -7.87
N LEU A 27 10.54 3.78 -8.77
CA LEU A 27 11.00 3.81 -10.16
C LEU A 27 10.50 5.06 -10.91
N LEU A 28 9.33 5.57 -10.53
CA LEU A 28 8.70 6.73 -11.15
C LEU A 28 8.89 8.04 -10.35
N MET A 29 9.68 8.05 -9.27
CA MET A 29 10.00 9.31 -8.57
C MET A 29 10.70 10.30 -9.52
N PRO A 30 10.32 11.60 -9.53
CA PRO A 30 9.35 12.27 -8.64
C PRO A 30 7.89 12.22 -9.14
N TYR A 31 7.63 11.69 -10.32
CA TYR A 31 6.31 11.68 -10.96
C TYR A 31 5.31 10.68 -10.34
N SER A 32 5.73 9.90 -9.35
CA SER A 32 4.90 8.93 -8.64
C SER A 32 3.65 9.55 -8.00
N ILE A 33 3.73 10.79 -7.51
CA ILE A 33 2.56 11.54 -7.01
C ILE A 33 1.48 11.74 -8.08
N VAL A 34 1.89 11.91 -9.34
CA VAL A 34 0.95 12.22 -10.43
C VAL A 34 0.39 10.95 -11.06
N PHE A 35 1.20 9.89 -11.19
CA PHE A 35 0.79 8.68 -11.90
C PHE A 35 0.51 7.51 -10.98
N VAL A 36 1.36 7.24 -9.99
CA VAL A 36 1.26 6.06 -9.14
C VAL A 36 0.21 6.26 -8.05
N LEU A 37 0.24 7.40 -7.37
CA LEU A 37 -0.65 7.68 -6.25
C LEU A 37 -2.14 7.60 -6.62
N PRO A 38 -2.63 8.20 -7.74
CA PRO A 38 -4.04 8.07 -8.12
C PRO A 38 -4.44 6.61 -8.40
N VAL A 39 -3.58 5.85 -9.08
CA VAL A 39 -3.83 4.43 -9.37
C VAL A 39 -3.90 3.62 -8.08
N VAL A 40 -2.96 3.83 -7.15
CA VAL A 40 -2.96 3.16 -5.85
C VAL A 40 -4.22 3.49 -5.05
N LEU A 41 -4.66 4.75 -5.04
CA LEU A 41 -5.89 5.16 -4.34
C LEU A 41 -7.15 4.51 -4.94
N VAL A 42 -7.26 4.45 -6.28
CA VAL A 42 -8.34 3.73 -6.95
C VAL A 42 -8.31 2.24 -6.57
N TYR A 43 -7.12 1.64 -6.57
CA TYR A 43 -6.95 0.24 -6.21
C TYR A 43 -7.31 -0.03 -4.73
N MET A 44 -6.96 0.89 -3.83
CA MET A 44 -7.35 0.83 -2.42
C MET A 44 -8.87 0.92 -2.26
N ALA A 45 -9.56 1.77 -3.03
CA ALA A 45 -11.02 1.85 -3.01
C ALA A 45 -11.65 0.51 -3.44
N ILE A 46 -11.11 -0.13 -4.48
CA ILE A 46 -11.53 -1.47 -4.92
C ILE A 46 -11.28 -2.50 -3.82
N ALA A 47 -10.09 -2.50 -3.21
CA ALA A 47 -9.73 -3.45 -2.16
C ALA A 47 -10.61 -3.30 -0.91
N ALA A 48 -10.90 -2.06 -0.51
CA ALA A 48 -11.81 -1.73 0.57
C ALA A 48 -13.24 -2.20 0.25
N PHE A 49 -13.71 -1.96 -0.98
CA PHE A 49 -15.01 -2.44 -1.44
C PHE A 49 -15.11 -3.96 -1.39
N LEU A 50 -14.10 -4.70 -1.88
CA LEU A 50 -14.08 -6.17 -1.82
C LEU A 50 -14.11 -6.69 -0.37
N ALA A 51 -13.38 -6.03 0.53
CA ALA A 51 -13.35 -6.37 1.95
C ALA A 51 -14.70 -6.08 2.65
N TRP A 52 -15.41 -5.04 2.21
CA TRP A 52 -16.69 -4.62 2.75
C TRP A 52 -17.86 -5.45 2.22
N ALA A 53 -17.92 -5.68 0.90
CA ALA A 53 -19.00 -6.39 0.23
C ALA A 53 -19.00 -7.90 0.54
N TRP A 54 -17.83 -8.50 0.76
CA TRP A 54 -17.70 -9.92 1.16
C TRP A 54 -16.96 -10.06 2.50
N PRO A 55 -17.58 -9.73 3.64
CA PRO A 55 -16.90 -9.66 4.93
C PRO A 55 -16.42 -11.04 5.44
N SER A 56 -17.02 -12.12 4.95
CA SER A 56 -16.65 -13.51 5.18
C SER A 56 -16.24 -14.20 3.88
N GLY A 57 -15.25 -15.09 3.95
CA GLY A 57 -14.76 -15.85 2.79
C GLY A 57 -13.43 -15.38 2.22
N ALA A 58 -12.97 -16.05 1.16
CA ALA A 58 -11.66 -15.81 0.56
C ALA A 58 -11.52 -14.42 -0.08
N VAL A 59 -12.58 -13.93 -0.73
CA VAL A 59 -12.60 -12.63 -1.41
C VAL A 59 -12.38 -11.47 -0.43
N GLY A 60 -13.08 -11.47 0.71
CA GLY A 60 -12.88 -10.43 1.73
C GLY A 60 -11.49 -10.44 2.36
N ARG A 61 -10.90 -11.64 2.54
CA ARG A 61 -9.52 -11.78 3.03
C ARG A 61 -8.52 -11.22 2.04
N LEU A 62 -8.72 -11.49 0.74
CA LEU A 62 -7.93 -10.90 -0.33
C LEU A 62 -8.07 -9.38 -0.35
N GLY A 63 -9.29 -8.85 -0.33
CA GLY A 63 -9.53 -7.40 -0.29
C GLY A 63 -8.80 -6.72 0.88
N ARG A 64 -8.81 -7.32 2.08
CA ARG A 64 -8.05 -6.79 3.23
C ARG A 64 -6.54 -6.83 3.02
N ALA A 65 -6.01 -7.95 2.54
CA ALA A 65 -4.58 -8.07 2.25
C ALA A 65 -4.13 -7.06 1.19
N MET A 66 -4.90 -6.90 0.12
CA MET A 66 -4.63 -5.95 -0.97
C MET A 66 -4.69 -4.50 -0.45
N PHE A 67 -5.67 -4.18 0.39
CA PHE A 67 -5.79 -2.85 1.01
C PHE A 67 -4.59 -2.54 1.90
N ILE A 68 -4.22 -3.48 2.79
CA ILE A 68 -3.07 -3.32 3.68
C ILE A 68 -1.77 -3.18 2.89
N GLY A 69 -1.55 -4.02 1.87
CA GLY A 69 -0.34 -3.95 1.05
C GLY A 69 -0.24 -2.63 0.27
N SER A 70 -1.38 -2.11 -0.20
CA SER A 70 -1.44 -0.85 -0.95
C SER A 70 -1.15 0.40 -0.10
N LEU A 71 -1.25 0.32 1.23
CA LEU A 71 -0.88 1.42 2.13
C LEU A 71 0.62 1.74 2.11
N SER A 72 1.46 0.79 1.67
CA SER A 72 2.92 1.00 1.60
C SER A 72 3.30 2.23 0.78
N GLY A 73 2.78 2.35 -0.46
CA GLY A 73 3.08 3.46 -1.37
C GLY A 73 2.80 4.87 -0.80
N PRO A 74 1.57 5.19 -0.36
CA PRO A 74 1.30 6.50 0.23
C PRO A 74 2.10 6.73 1.52
N LEU A 75 2.28 5.70 2.36
CA LEU A 75 3.05 5.83 3.60
C LEU A 75 4.53 6.09 3.33
N SER A 76 5.14 5.41 2.36
CA SER A 76 6.55 5.61 2.00
C SER A 76 6.78 7.02 1.47
N LEU A 77 5.86 7.53 0.63
CA LEU A 77 5.91 8.92 0.16
C LEU A 77 5.77 9.93 1.31
N ILE A 78 4.87 9.70 2.25
CA ILE A 78 4.70 10.58 3.43
C ILE A 78 5.96 10.57 4.29
N LEU A 79 6.50 9.40 4.62
CA LEU A 79 7.71 9.26 5.44
C LEU A 79 8.91 9.89 4.75
N PHE A 80 9.13 9.60 3.47
CA PHE A 80 10.21 10.18 2.69
C PHE A 80 10.06 11.69 2.56
N GLY A 81 8.88 12.18 2.18
CA GLY A 81 8.63 13.62 2.06
C GLY A 81 8.86 14.37 3.37
N THR A 82 8.49 13.76 4.50
CA THR A 82 8.74 14.32 5.84
C THR A 82 10.24 14.36 6.16
N ALA A 83 10.94 13.24 5.97
CA ALA A 83 12.38 13.15 6.22
C ALA A 83 13.17 14.11 5.31
N PHE A 84 12.78 14.21 4.05
CA PHE A 84 13.35 15.13 3.08
C PHE A 84 13.15 16.59 3.50
N ALA A 85 11.93 16.97 3.91
CA ALA A 85 11.66 18.33 4.39
C ALA A 85 12.49 18.69 5.63
N ILE A 86 12.64 17.74 6.57
CA ILE A 86 13.49 17.91 7.75
C ILE A 86 14.95 18.09 7.35
N ALA A 87 15.50 17.22 6.49
CA ALA A 87 16.87 17.31 6.02
C ALA A 87 17.15 18.64 5.30
N HIS A 88 16.20 19.08 4.47
CA HIS A 88 16.28 20.39 3.80
C HIS A 88 16.28 21.57 4.78
N ALA A 89 15.58 21.47 5.90
CA ALA A 89 15.51 22.52 6.90
C ALA A 89 16.79 22.63 7.76
N ILE A 90 17.51 21.52 7.96
CA ILE A 90 18.73 21.48 8.79
C ILE A 90 19.97 21.91 7.99
N GLY A 91 19.95 21.80 6.65
CA GLY A 91 21.10 22.05 5.79
C GLY A 91 22.00 20.81 5.65
N PRO A 92 23.12 20.90 4.91
CA PRO A 92 24.07 19.79 4.83
C PRO A 92 24.59 19.41 6.23
N LEU A 93 24.50 18.13 6.58
CA LEU A 93 25.20 17.58 7.75
C LEU A 93 26.72 17.62 7.54
#